data_AF-A0A920PWQ3-F1
#
_entry.id   AF-A0A920PWQ3-F1
#
_cell.length_a   1.000
_cell.length_b   1.000
_cell.length_c   1.000
_cell.angle_alpha   90.00
_cell.angle_beta   90.00
_cell.angle_gamma   90.00
#
_symmetry.space_group_name_H-M   'P 1'
#
loop_
_entity.id
_entity.type
_entity.pdbx_description
1 polymer ?
#
loop_
_entity_poly.entity_id
_entity_poly.type
_entity_poly.pdbx_seq_one_letter_code
_entity_poly.pdbx_strand_id
1 'polypeptide(L)'
;MSPYADLASSADRTRDDSERGPKFMDQYQIPEASISRVYHLDGQSYRIIVKDLKEKTSSKKQVKLALLLGIGGLLSGGQPIFSKQKLIEACREYGAYDAPNFASHMKKQRNMFISKGHEWSLTVPAQQRAAEAIKELAV
;
A
#
# COMPACT_ATOMS: atom_id res chain seq x y z
N MET A 1 12.69 -33.45 -19.41
CA MET A 1 12.35 -32.16 -18.76
C MET A 1 13.32 -31.11 -19.28
N SER A 2 12.86 -30.09 -20.00
CA SER A 2 13.74 -29.03 -20.51
C SER A 2 13.93 -27.95 -19.43
N PRO A 3 15.18 -27.56 -19.07
CA PRO A 3 15.46 -26.60 -17.98
C PRO A 3 15.10 -25.14 -18.32
N TYR A 4 14.51 -24.87 -19.49
CA TYR A 4 14.19 -23.52 -19.97
C TYR A 4 12.75 -23.06 -19.67
N ALA A 5 11.88 -23.94 -19.17
CA ALA A 5 10.49 -23.56 -18.86
C ALA A 5 10.37 -22.58 -17.67
N ASP A 6 11.28 -22.67 -16.71
CA ASP A 6 11.23 -21.85 -15.48
C ASP A 6 11.71 -20.40 -15.68
N LEU A 7 12.58 -20.15 -16.66
CA LEU A 7 13.10 -18.81 -16.99
C LEU A 7 12.07 -17.94 -17.73
N ALA A 8 11.27 -18.53 -18.61
CA ALA A 8 10.18 -17.81 -19.29
C ALA A 8 9.05 -17.45 -18.31
N SER A 9 8.74 -18.35 -17.36
CA SER A 9 7.67 -18.15 -16.36
C SER A 9 7.97 -17.04 -15.33
N SER A 10 9.26 -16.77 -15.06
CA SER A 10 9.68 -15.75 -14.10
C SER A 10 9.82 -14.35 -14.72
N ALA A 11 10.20 -14.28 -16.00
CA ALA A 11 10.22 -13.03 -16.77
C ALA A 11 8.81 -12.53 -17.15
N ASP A 12 7.86 -13.44 -17.38
CA ASP A 12 6.47 -13.10 -17.70
C ASP A 12 5.70 -12.60 -16.47
N ARG A 13 5.91 -13.23 -15.30
CA ARG A 13 5.34 -12.77 -14.02
C ARG A 13 5.84 -11.39 -13.60
N THR A 14 7.13 -11.12 -13.76
CA THR A 14 7.71 -9.81 -13.40
C THR A 14 7.19 -8.67 -14.29
N ARG A 15 6.88 -8.95 -15.57
CA ARG A 15 6.23 -7.98 -16.46
C ARG A 15 4.79 -7.68 -16.03
N ASP A 16 3.98 -8.71 -15.77
CA ASP A 16 2.58 -8.52 -15.35
C ASP A 16 2.49 -7.74 -14.03
N ASP A 17 3.34 -8.05 -13.05
CA ASP A 17 3.39 -7.33 -11.77
C ASP A 17 3.77 -5.84 -11.95
N SER A 18 4.69 -5.53 -12.87
CA SER A 18 5.11 -4.14 -13.14
C SER A 18 4.02 -3.27 -13.78
N GLU A 19 3.03 -3.86 -14.47
CA GLU A 19 1.95 -3.11 -15.12
C GLU A 19 0.77 -2.79 -14.17
N ARG A 20 0.67 -3.46 -13.02
CA ARG A 20 -0.48 -3.30 -12.13
C ARG A 20 -0.53 -1.95 -11.42
N GLY A 21 0.64 -1.37 -11.11
CA GLY A 21 0.76 -0.01 -10.57
C GLY A 21 0.23 1.05 -11.54
N PRO A 22 0.77 1.14 -12.77
CA PRO A 22 0.25 2.03 -13.81
C PRO A 22 -1.25 1.84 -14.09
N LYS A 23 -1.73 0.59 -14.22
CA LYS A 23 -3.16 0.30 -14.42
C LYS A 23 -4.04 0.83 -13.28
N PHE A 24 -3.58 0.74 -12.03
CA PHE A 24 -4.26 1.33 -10.88
C PHE A 24 -4.32 2.85 -10.96
N MET A 25 -3.19 3.49 -11.30
CA MET A 25 -3.15 4.95 -11.47
C MET A 25 -4.11 5.43 -12.55
N ASP A 26 -4.15 4.74 -13.70
CA ASP A 26 -5.06 5.05 -14.80
C ASP A 26 -6.52 4.81 -14.39
N GLN A 27 -6.83 3.67 -13.79
CA GLN A 27 -8.18 3.32 -13.33
C GLN A 27 -8.77 4.38 -12.40
N TYR A 28 -7.95 4.91 -11.48
CA TYR A 28 -8.38 5.92 -10.52
C TYR A 28 -8.00 7.33 -10.91
N GLN A 29 -7.46 7.58 -12.11
CA GLN A 29 -7.06 8.91 -12.59
C GLN A 29 -6.15 9.64 -11.58
N ILE A 30 -5.07 8.97 -11.15
CA ILE A 30 -4.08 9.51 -10.22
C ILE A 30 -2.88 10.02 -11.04
N PRO A 31 -2.64 11.34 -11.11
CA PRO A 31 -1.48 11.87 -11.80
C PRO A 31 -0.18 11.36 -11.17
N GLU A 32 0.85 11.11 -11.98
CA GLU A 32 2.18 10.71 -11.49
C GLU A 32 2.74 11.70 -10.46
N ALA A 33 2.52 13.00 -10.68
CA ALA A 33 2.90 14.05 -9.72
C ALA A 33 2.23 13.89 -8.34
N SER A 34 1.05 13.27 -8.26
CA SER A 34 0.41 12.95 -6.98
C SER A 34 1.11 11.80 -6.27
N ILE A 35 1.57 10.80 -7.01
CA ILE A 35 2.37 9.69 -6.47
C ILE A 35 3.68 10.23 -5.90
N SER A 36 4.41 11.07 -6.65
CA SER A 36 5.70 11.64 -6.21
C SER A 36 5.58 12.59 -5.01
N ARG A 37 4.38 13.08 -4.69
CA ARG A 37 4.10 13.86 -3.47
C ARG A 37 3.81 12.99 -2.25
N VAL A 38 3.27 11.79 -2.47
CA VAL A 38 2.88 10.89 -1.39
C VAL A 38 3.95 9.85 -1.10
N TYR A 39 4.70 9.43 -2.11
CA TYR A 39 5.69 8.38 -2.05
C TYR A 39 7.05 8.85 -2.56
N HIS A 40 8.08 8.33 -1.93
CA HIS A 40 9.39 8.18 -2.53
C HIS A 40 9.53 6.72 -2.99
N LEU A 41 9.65 6.50 -4.29
CA LEU A 41 9.83 5.19 -4.91
C LEU A 41 11.30 5.00 -5.28
N ASP A 42 11.88 3.85 -4.92
CA ASP A 42 13.26 3.46 -5.25
C ASP A 42 13.31 1.99 -5.64
N GLY A 43 13.17 1.72 -6.94
CA GLY A 43 13.03 0.37 -7.49
C GLY A 43 11.84 -0.37 -6.88
N GLN A 44 12.11 -1.48 -6.19
CA GLN A 44 11.08 -2.28 -5.49
C GLN A 44 10.76 -1.78 -4.08
N SER A 45 11.46 -0.74 -3.61
CA SER A 45 11.25 -0.14 -2.30
C SER A 45 10.42 1.15 -2.42
N TYR A 46 9.70 1.47 -1.35
CA TYR A 46 8.95 2.72 -1.25
C TYR A 46 8.92 3.24 0.18
N ARG A 47 8.75 4.55 0.32
CA ARG A 47 8.49 5.23 1.60
C ARG A 47 7.36 6.24 1.44
N ILE A 48 6.50 6.36 2.44
CA ILE A 48 5.47 7.41 2.50
C ILE A 48 6.14 8.70 3.00
N ILE A 49 6.04 9.79 2.24
CA ILE A 49 6.74 11.07 2.52
C ILE A 49 5.79 12.22 2.85
N VAL A 50 4.49 11.95 3.04
CA VAL A 50 3.51 12.99 3.37
C VAL A 50 3.78 13.56 4.77
N LYS A 51 3.74 14.90 4.89
CA LYS A 51 3.97 15.57 6.18
C LYS A 51 2.78 15.41 7.14
N ASP A 52 1.56 15.49 6.61
CA ASP A 52 0.33 15.38 7.38
C ASP A 52 -0.64 14.43 6.68
N LEU A 53 -1.13 13.44 7.43
CA LEU A 53 -2.12 12.47 6.95
C LEU A 53 -3.54 13.06 6.86
N LYS A 54 -3.75 14.30 7.31
CA LYS A 54 -5.08 14.96 7.37
C LYS A 54 -6.08 14.12 8.18
N GLU A 55 -5.61 13.52 9.29
CA GLU A 55 -6.43 12.66 10.15
C GLU A 55 -6.32 13.04 11.63
N LYS A 56 -7.48 13.14 12.30
CA LYS A 56 -7.57 13.63 13.68
C LYS A 56 -7.24 12.59 14.75
N THR A 57 -7.45 11.30 14.47
CA THR A 57 -7.35 10.23 15.47
C THR A 57 -6.31 9.19 15.07
N SER A 58 -5.62 8.59 16.03
CA SER A 58 -4.63 7.53 15.78
C SER A 58 -5.22 6.35 15.02
N SER A 59 -6.47 5.95 15.31
CA SER A 59 -7.16 4.88 14.58
C SER A 59 -7.32 5.19 13.09
N LYS A 60 -7.78 6.41 12.74
CA LYS A 60 -7.88 6.83 11.34
C LYS A 60 -6.53 6.96 10.65
N LYS A 61 -5.51 7.48 11.35
CA LYS A 61 -4.12 7.52 10.85
C LYS A 61 -3.61 6.11 10.54
N GLN A 62 -3.82 5.14 11.42
CA GLN A 62 -3.44 3.73 11.21
C GLN A 62 -4.10 3.16 9.95
N VAL A 63 -5.40 3.40 9.76
CA VAL A 63 -6.12 2.94 8.55
C VAL A 63 -5.57 3.62 7.30
N LYS A 64 -5.38 4.95 7.31
CA LYS A 64 -4.85 5.68 6.16
C LYS A 64 -3.44 5.21 5.80
N LEU A 65 -2.56 5.00 6.78
CA LEU A 65 -1.23 4.43 6.55
C LEU A 65 -1.30 3.01 5.97
N ALA A 66 -2.19 2.16 6.47
CA ALA A 66 -2.39 0.81 5.92
C ALA A 66 -2.83 0.84 4.45
N LEU A 67 -3.74 1.76 4.09
CA LEU A 67 -4.15 1.99 2.70
C LEU A 67 -2.95 2.42 1.84
N LEU A 68 -2.17 3.40 2.31
CA LEU A 68 -1.02 3.91 1.59
C LEU A 68 0.09 2.86 1.43
N LEU A 69 0.37 2.05 2.45
CA LEU A 69 1.34 0.96 2.34
C LEU A 69 0.90 -0.10 1.34
N GLY A 70 -0.39 -0.44 1.33
CA GLY A 70 -0.95 -1.34 0.32
C GLY A 70 -0.69 -0.87 -1.11
N ILE A 71 -0.99 0.40 -1.40
CA ILE A 71 -0.73 0.96 -2.74
C ILE A 71 0.77 1.11 -3.01
N GLY A 72 1.59 1.42 -2.00
CA GLY A 72 3.04 1.40 -2.16
C GLY A 72 3.56 0.03 -2.63
N GLY A 73 3.04 -1.06 -2.04
CA GLY A 73 3.35 -2.42 -2.49
C GLY A 73 2.86 -2.72 -3.91
N LEU A 74 1.70 -2.17 -4.30
CA LEU A 74 1.18 -2.30 -5.65
C LEU A 74 2.06 -1.57 -6.68
N LEU A 75 2.53 -0.38 -6.33
CA LEU A 75 3.37 0.45 -7.19
C LEU A 75 4.79 -0.10 -7.34
N SER A 76 5.36 -0.67 -6.27
CA SER A 76 6.76 -1.14 -6.29
C SER A 76 6.91 -2.64 -6.62
N GLY A 77 5.88 -3.45 -6.34
CA GLY A 77 5.95 -4.92 -6.46
C GLY A 77 4.70 -5.57 -7.06
N GLY A 78 3.78 -4.79 -7.65
CA GLY A 78 2.61 -5.30 -8.37
C GLY A 78 1.50 -5.88 -7.50
N GLN A 79 1.65 -5.88 -6.17
CA GLN A 79 0.68 -6.48 -5.27
C GLN A 79 0.26 -5.50 -4.18
N PRO A 80 -1.05 -5.34 -3.93
CA PRO A 80 -1.55 -4.37 -2.95
C PRO A 80 -1.45 -4.93 -1.52
N ILE A 81 -0.23 -5.26 -1.11
CA ILE A 81 0.10 -5.95 0.15
C ILE A 81 1.08 -5.14 0.98
N PHE A 82 1.01 -5.33 2.30
CA PHE A 82 1.98 -4.76 3.23
C PHE A 82 2.14 -5.66 4.47
N SER A 83 3.33 -5.61 5.08
CA SER A 83 3.63 -6.38 6.27
C SER A 83 3.19 -5.66 7.55
N LYS A 84 2.96 -6.43 8.61
CA LYS A 84 2.68 -5.87 9.93
C LYS A 84 3.79 -4.96 10.46
N GLN A 85 5.04 -5.32 10.22
CA GLN A 85 6.19 -4.52 10.67
C GLN A 85 6.22 -3.16 9.97
N LYS A 86 6.04 -3.11 8.64
CA LYS A 86 5.97 -1.83 7.89
C LYS A 86 4.85 -0.93 8.40
N LEU A 87 3.67 -1.47 8.71
CA LEU A 87 2.60 -0.66 9.28
C LEU A 87 2.93 -0.15 10.68
N ILE A 88 3.55 -0.95 11.54
CA ILE A 88 3.97 -0.51 12.88
C ILE A 88 5.00 0.61 12.77
N GLU A 89 6.00 0.46 11.90
CA GLU A 89 7.04 1.47 11.65
C GLU A 89 6.43 2.78 11.16
N ALA A 90 5.59 2.73 10.13
CA ALA A 90 4.88 3.90 9.63
C ALA A 90 4.01 4.53 10.75
N CYS A 91 3.30 3.72 11.54
CA CYS A 91 2.51 4.26 12.65
C CYS A 91 3.38 4.97 13.70
N ARG A 92 4.61 4.49 13.96
CA ARG A 92 5.54 5.15 14.90
C ARG A 92 6.06 6.47 14.34
N GLU A 93 6.47 6.49 13.07
CA GLU A 93 6.94 7.71 12.39
C GLU A 93 5.90 8.82 12.42
N TYR A 94 4.61 8.48 12.30
CA TYR A 94 3.49 9.42 12.27
C TYR A 94 2.82 9.63 13.65
N GLY A 95 3.42 9.13 14.74
CA GLY A 95 2.90 9.28 16.10
C GLY A 95 1.50 8.66 16.31
N ALA A 96 1.16 7.65 15.51
CA ALA A 96 -0.14 6.98 15.51
C ALA A 96 -0.09 5.56 16.09
N TYR A 97 1.07 5.07 16.53
CA TYR A 97 1.20 3.71 17.05
C TYR A 97 0.60 3.58 18.45
N ASP A 98 -0.50 2.83 18.53
CA ASP A 98 -1.20 2.47 19.76
C ASP A 98 -1.06 0.96 19.96
N ALA A 99 0.01 0.53 20.62
CA ALA A 99 0.34 -0.88 20.79
C ALA A 99 -0.81 -1.75 21.35
N PRO A 100 -1.51 -1.36 22.44
CA PRO A 100 -2.59 -2.18 22.98
C PRO A 100 -3.80 -2.27 22.04
N ASN A 101 -4.13 -1.19 21.30
CA ASN A 101 -5.33 -1.16 20.46
C ASN A 101 -5.09 -1.49 18.98
N PHE A 102 -3.83 -1.54 18.52
CA PHE A 102 -3.47 -1.71 17.11
C PHE A 102 -4.12 -2.94 16.49
N ALA A 103 -3.96 -4.11 17.12
CA ALA A 103 -4.54 -5.35 16.61
C ALA A 103 -6.07 -5.29 16.54
N SER A 104 -6.71 -4.67 17.53
CA SER A 104 -8.16 -4.47 17.58
C SER A 104 -8.64 -3.51 16.50
N HIS A 105 -7.93 -2.41 16.25
CA HIS A 105 -8.25 -1.46 15.19
C HIS A 105 -8.16 -2.13 13.81
N MET A 106 -7.09 -2.86 13.52
CA MET A 106 -6.94 -3.56 12.24
C MET A 106 -7.98 -4.68 12.08
N LYS A 107 -8.27 -5.45 13.14
CA LYS A 107 -9.31 -6.48 13.13
C LYS A 107 -10.72 -5.95 12.90
N LYS A 108 -11.00 -4.65 13.12
CA LYS A 108 -12.31 -4.05 12.81
C LYS A 108 -12.47 -3.74 11.31
N GLN A 109 -11.36 -3.67 10.58
CA GLN A 109 -11.32 -3.25 9.17
C GLN A 109 -11.18 -4.43 8.20
N ARG A 110 -11.76 -5.60 8.53
CA ARG A 110 -11.62 -6.84 7.72
C ARG A 110 -12.25 -6.73 6.33
N ASN A 111 -13.18 -5.81 6.16
CA ASN A 111 -13.75 -5.45 4.86
C ASN A 111 -12.74 -4.73 3.95
N MET A 112 -11.72 -4.09 4.53
CA MET A 112 -10.68 -3.37 3.81
C MET A 112 -9.35 -4.15 3.73
N PHE A 113 -9.01 -4.90 4.78
CA PHE A 113 -7.73 -5.60 4.90
C PHE A 113 -7.95 -7.09 5.17
N ILE A 114 -7.52 -7.93 4.23
CA ILE A 114 -7.53 -9.38 4.36
C ILE A 114 -6.18 -9.83 4.92
N SER A 115 -6.19 -10.52 6.06
CA SER A 115 -4.96 -11.05 6.68
C SER A 115 -4.44 -12.27 5.90
N LYS A 116 -3.17 -12.26 5.55
CA LYS A 116 -2.43 -13.35 4.91
C LYS A 116 -1.16 -13.63 5.71
N GLY A 117 -1.27 -14.45 6.76
CA GLY A 117 -0.15 -14.69 7.68
C GLY A 117 0.33 -13.41 8.37
N HIS A 118 1.54 -12.96 8.05
CA HIS A 118 2.16 -11.74 8.60
C HIS A 118 1.90 -10.48 7.77
N GLU A 119 1.15 -10.61 6.69
CA GLU A 119 0.83 -9.54 5.76
C GLU A 119 -0.67 -9.27 5.68
N TRP A 120 -1.01 -8.12 5.11
CA TRP A 120 -2.38 -7.75 4.76
C TRP A 120 -2.44 -7.39 3.29
N SER A 121 -3.52 -7.82 2.63
CA SER A 121 -3.85 -7.39 1.28
C SER A 121 -5.08 -6.48 1.29
N LEU A 122 -5.06 -5.44 0.47
CA LEU A 122 -6.21 -4.55 0.29
C LEU A 122 -7.28 -5.22 -0.57
N THR A 123 -8.53 -5.10 -0.14
CA THR A 123 -9.70 -5.38 -0.98
C THR A 123 -9.87 -4.30 -2.05
N VAL A 124 -10.71 -4.55 -3.06
CA VAL A 124 -11.02 -3.53 -4.10
C VAL A 124 -11.58 -2.24 -3.49
N PRO A 125 -12.54 -2.27 -2.54
CA PRO A 125 -12.99 -1.04 -1.86
C PRO A 125 -11.88 -0.31 -1.11
N ALA A 126 -10.91 -1.03 -0.53
CA ALA A 126 -9.77 -0.41 0.12
C ALA A 126 -8.84 0.27 -0.89
N GLN A 127 -8.61 -0.33 -2.05
CA GLN A 127 -7.81 0.29 -3.12
C GLN A 127 -8.45 1.60 -3.61
N GLN A 128 -9.77 1.63 -3.81
CA GLN A 128 -10.48 2.87 -4.15
C GLN A 128 -10.30 3.94 -3.06
N ARG A 129 -10.49 3.56 -1.79
CA ARG A 129 -10.29 4.49 -0.67
C ARG A 129 -8.85 4.99 -0.55
N ALA A 130 -7.88 4.16 -0.91
CA ALA A 130 -6.47 4.54 -0.96
C ALA A 130 -6.21 5.55 -2.09
N ALA A 131 -6.82 5.36 -3.26
CA ALA A 131 -6.74 6.33 -4.36
C ALA A 131 -7.30 7.70 -3.96
N GLU A 132 -8.45 7.74 -3.27
CA GLU A 132 -9.03 8.97 -2.73
C GLU A 132 -8.08 9.63 -1.71
N ALA A 133 -7.48 8.85 -0.82
CA ALA A 133 -6.51 9.36 0.14
C ALA A 133 -5.25 9.93 -0.55
N ILE A 134 -4.74 9.29 -1.60
CA ILE A 134 -3.60 9.81 -2.38
C ILE A 134 -3.95 11.16 -3.00
N LYS A 135 -5.13 11.27 -3.62
CA LYS A 135 -5.60 12.54 -4.20
C LYS A 135 -5.74 13.62 -3.14
N GLU A 136 -6.32 13.30 -1.98
CA GLU A 136 -6.46 14.25 -0.86
C GLU A 136 -5.10 14.77 -0.37
N LEU A 137 -4.10 13.90 -0.29
CA LEU A 137 -2.77 14.22 0.24
C LEU A 137 -1.87 14.94 -0.77
N ALA A 138 -2.15 14.80 -2.07
CA ALA A 138 -1.39 15.44 -3.13
C ALA A 138 -1.73 16.93 -3.37
N VAL A 139 -2.84 17.41 -2.78
CA VAL A 139 -3.29 18.82 -2.80
C VAL A 139 -2.47 19.68 -1.85
#